data_AF-M3FC24-F1
#
_entry.id   AF-M3FC24-F1
#
_cell.length_a   1.000
_cell.length_b   1.000
_cell.length_c   1.000
_cell.angle_alpha   90.00
_cell.angle_beta   90.00
_cell.angle_gamma   90.00
#
_symmetry.space_group_name_H-M   'P 1'
#
loop_
_entity.id
_entity.type
_entity.pdbx_description
1 polymer ?
#
loop_
_entity_poly.entity_id
_entity_poly.type
_entity_poly.pdbx_seq_one_letter_code
_entity_poly.pdbx_strand_id
1 'polypeptide(L)'
;MRYYFCFYWWYRQRIEIIKAGLYKKETFDLRTYSFFLGLIFTFVGIALSIGFISVLGQSLAMLGGLVPLGTGLGLLCYYKFSR
;
A
#
# COMPACT_ATOMS: atom_id res chain seq x y z
N MET A 1 28.91 -4.76 0.40
CA MET A 1 29.32 -5.33 -0.90
C MET A 1 28.21 -6.11 -1.64
N ARG A 2 27.48 -7.04 -1.00
CA ARG A 2 26.58 -8.01 -1.69
C ARG A 2 25.33 -7.41 -2.38
N TYR A 3 24.76 -6.33 -1.83
CA TYR A 3 23.55 -5.70 -2.38
C TYR A 3 23.75 -5.01 -3.74
N TYR A 4 24.92 -4.38 -3.95
CA TYR A 4 25.22 -3.69 -5.21
C TYR A 4 25.31 -4.65 -6.39
N PHE A 5 25.83 -5.86 -6.18
CA PHE A 5 25.93 -6.88 -7.22
C PHE A 5 24.55 -7.37 -7.67
N CYS A 6 23.66 -7.67 -6.71
CA CYS A 6 22.28 -8.08 -7.03
C CYS A 6 21.52 -6.99 -7.78
N PHE A 7 21.66 -5.72 -7.36
CA PHE A 7 20.96 -4.60 -8.01
C PHE A 7 21.48 -4.37 -9.43
N TYR A 8 22.80 -4.42 -9.62
CA TYR A 8 23.42 -4.28 -10.94
C TYR A 8 23.00 -5.42 -11.89
N TRP A 9 22.97 -6.66 -11.39
CA TRP A 9 22.54 -7.82 -12.18
C TRP A 9 21.07 -7.72 -12.59
N TRP A 10 20.20 -7.32 -11.66
CA TRP A 10 18.77 -7.10 -11.92
C TRP A 10 18.53 -5.98 -12.94
N TYR A 11 19.28 -4.87 -12.83
CA TYR A 11 19.24 -3.78 -13.80
C TYR A 11 19.63 -4.25 -15.21
N ARG A 12 20.71 -5.02 -15.32
CA ARG A 12 21.19 -5.54 -16.60
C ARG A 12 20.18 -6.50 -17.23
N GLN A 13 19.57 -7.38 -16.45
CA GLN A 13 18.49 -8.26 -16.93
C GLN A 13 17.29 -7.47 -17.47
N ARG A 14 16.84 -6.41 -16.78
CA ARG A 14 15.73 -5.58 -17.27
C ARG A 14 16.04 -4.86 -18.58
N ILE A 15 17.26 -4.33 -18.74
CA ILE A 15 17.68 -3.67 -19.98
C ILE A 15 17.63 -4.62 -21.17
N GLU A 16 18.12 -5.86 -21.01
CA GLU A 16 18.14 -6.83 -22.10
C GLU A 16 16.71 -7.28 -22.48
N ILE A 17 15.80 -7.41 -21.51
CA ILE A 17 14.37 -7.67 -21.77
C ILE A 17 13.69 -6.50 -22.49
N ILE A 18 14.05 -5.25 -22.15
CA ILE A 18 13.57 -4.04 -22.84
C ILE A 18 14.05 -4.01 -24.29
N LYS A 19 15.33 -4.24 -24.52
CA LYS A 19 15.93 -4.27 -25.87
C LYS A 19 15.39 -5.41 -26.74
N ALA A 20 15.07 -6.55 -26.14
CA ALA A 20 14.48 -7.70 -26.84
C ALA A 20 13.02 -7.48 -27.28
N GLY A 21 12.41 -6.32 -26.99
CA GLY A 21 11.03 -6.01 -27.36
C GLY A 21 9.97 -6.81 -26.60
N LEU A 22 10.39 -7.70 -25.69
CA LEU A 22 9.54 -8.52 -24.82
C LEU A 22 9.05 -7.76 -23.58
N TYR A 23 9.25 -6.44 -23.55
CA TYR A 23 8.85 -5.62 -22.42
C TYR A 23 7.34 -5.47 -22.38
N LYS A 24 6.71 -6.39 -21.66
CA LYS A 24 5.31 -6.27 -21.30
C LYS A 24 5.21 -5.15 -20.26
N LYS A 25 4.65 -4.00 -20.68
CA LYS A 25 4.32 -2.90 -19.77
C LYS A 25 3.37 -3.46 -18.72
N GLU A 26 3.86 -3.63 -17.50
CA GLU A 26 3.01 -3.96 -16.36
C GLU A 26 1.93 -2.88 -16.28
N THR A 27 0.71 -3.24 -16.62
CA THR A 27 -0.46 -2.40 -16.42
C THR A 27 -0.76 -2.42 -14.94
N PHE A 28 0.00 -1.64 -14.17
CA PHE A 28 -0.29 -1.40 -12.78
C PHE A 28 -1.63 -0.66 -12.71
N ASP A 29 -2.70 -1.39 -12.44
CA ASP A 29 -3.99 -0.81 -12.10
C ASP A 29 -3.90 -0.16 -10.72
N LEU A 30 -3.36 1.06 -10.69
CA LEU A 30 -3.30 1.92 -9.51
C LEU A 30 -4.67 2.03 -8.83
N ARG A 31 -5.74 1.93 -9.63
CA ARG A 31 -7.13 1.87 -9.18
C ARG A 31 -7.38 0.65 -8.28
N THR A 32 -7.10 -0.56 -8.77
CA THR A 32 -7.27 -1.81 -8.02
C THR A 32 -6.37 -1.85 -6.80
N TYR A 33 -5.13 -1.39 -6.94
CA TYR A 33 -4.17 -1.30 -5.84
C TYR A 33 -4.68 -0.38 -4.72
N SER A 34 -5.18 0.82 -5.06
CA SER A 34 -5.72 1.77 -4.09
C SER A 34 -6.95 1.22 -3.36
N PHE A 35 -7.79 0.46 -4.05
CA PHE A 35 -8.95 -0.20 -3.45
C PHE A 35 -8.54 -1.24 -2.39
N PHE A 36 -7.65 -2.17 -2.75
CA PHE A 36 -7.17 -3.19 -1.80
C PHE A 36 -6.40 -2.57 -0.64
N LEU A 37 -5.53 -1.58 -0.91
CA LEU A 37 -4.77 -0.90 0.13
C LEU A 37 -5.70 -0.15 1.09
N GLY A 38 -6.71 0.55 0.55
CA GLY A 38 -7.72 1.24 1.34
C GLY A 38 -8.51 0.28 2.22
N LEU A 39 -8.98 -0.82 1.65
CA LEU A 39 -9.73 -1.85 2.36
C LEU A 39 -8.92 -2.44 3.54
N ILE A 40 -7.65 -2.80 3.30
CA ILE A 40 -6.76 -3.31 4.34
C ILE A 40 -6.56 -2.26 5.44
N PHE A 41 -6.27 -1.02 5.09
CA PHE A 41 -6.07 0.07 6.06
C PHE A 41 -7.33 0.35 6.89
N THR A 42 -8.52 0.27 6.29
CA THR A 42 -9.79 0.45 7.02
C THR A 42 -10.00 -0.68 8.02
N PHE A 43 -9.82 -1.95 7.63
CA PHE A 43 -9.96 -3.08 8.56
C PHE A 43 -8.93 -3.03 9.70
N VAL A 44 -7.67 -2.74 9.38
CA VAL A 44 -6.60 -2.59 10.37
C VAL A 44 -6.90 -1.43 11.31
N GLY A 45 -7.32 -0.28 10.78
CA GLY A 45 -7.68 0.88 11.59
C GLY A 45 -8.86 0.62 12.52
N ILE A 46 -9.90 -0.08 12.05
CA ILE A 46 -11.05 -0.48 12.88
C ILE A 46 -10.60 -1.41 14.00
N ALA A 47 -9.83 -2.44 13.68
CA ALA A 47 -9.33 -3.39 14.68
C ALA A 47 -8.46 -2.70 15.74
N LEU A 48 -7.56 -1.80 15.30
CA LEU A 48 -6.73 -1.01 16.22
C LEU A 48 -7.59 -0.07 17.08
N SER A 49 -8.52 0.67 16.49
CA SER A 49 -9.39 1.59 17.22
C SER A 49 -10.24 0.86 18.26
N ILE A 50 -10.83 -0.29 17.91
CA ILE A 50 -11.58 -1.13 18.86
C ILE A 50 -10.65 -1.62 19.97
N GLY A 51 -9.46 -2.14 19.63
CA GLY A 51 -8.48 -2.61 20.60
C GLY A 51 -8.05 -1.51 21.57
N PHE A 52 -7.77 -0.30 21.08
CA PHE A 52 -7.39 0.84 21.93
C PHE A 52 -8.53 1.29 22.85
N ILE A 53 -9.77 1.36 22.34
CA ILE A 53 -10.94 1.72 23.15
C ILE A 53 -11.14 0.68 24.26
N SER A 54 -11.02 -0.61 23.96
CA SER A 54 -11.23 -1.69 24.93
C SER A 54 -10.11 -1.81 25.97
N VAL A 55 -8.87 -1.49 25.63
CA VAL A 55 -7.71 -1.72 26.53
C VAL A 55 -7.25 -0.45 27.24
N LEU A 56 -7.14 0.68 26.54
CA LEU A 56 -6.58 1.94 27.08
C LEU A 56 -7.62 3.05 27.29
N GLY A 57 -8.84 2.91 26.76
CA GLY A 57 -9.85 3.98 26.75
C GLY A 57 -9.51 5.13 25.80
N GLN A 58 -10.06 6.33 26.05
CA GLN A 58 -9.77 7.54 25.26
C GLN A 58 -8.39 8.12 25.60
N SER A 59 -7.33 7.53 25.03
CA SER A 59 -5.97 8.05 25.15
C SER A 59 -5.41 8.46 23.78
N LEU A 60 -4.25 9.13 23.78
CA LEU A 60 -3.50 9.43 22.55
C LEU A 60 -3.20 8.18 21.71
N ALA A 61 -3.22 6.99 22.30
CA ALA A 61 -3.07 5.73 21.58
C ALA A 61 -4.21 5.49 20.56
N MET A 62 -5.43 6.02 20.78
CA MET A 62 -6.52 5.94 19.81
C MET A 62 -6.20 6.64 18.47
N LEU A 63 -5.33 7.65 18.46
CA LEU A 63 -4.87 8.27 17.22
C LEU A 63 -4.16 7.24 16.32
N GLY A 64 -3.47 6.26 16.94
CA GLY A 64 -2.83 5.16 16.21
C GLY A 64 -3.80 4.29 15.42
N GLY A 65 -5.06 4.16 15.86
CA GLY A 65 -6.11 3.46 15.11
C GLY A 65 -6.89 4.36 14.15
N LEU A 66 -7.16 5.61 14.56
CA LEU A 66 -7.88 6.59 13.74
C LEU A 66 -7.12 6.99 12.47
N VAL A 67 -5.79 7.10 12.53
CA VAL A 67 -4.95 7.43 11.37
C VAL A 67 -5.07 6.40 10.24
N PRO A 68 -4.84 5.09 10.47
CA PRO A 68 -5.01 4.08 9.44
C PRO A 68 -6.47 3.95 8.98
N LEU A 69 -7.45 4.15 9.87
CA LEU A 69 -8.88 4.18 9.51
C LEU A 69 -9.20 5.31 8.53
N GLY A 70 -8.73 6.53 8.83
CA GLY A 70 -8.90 7.71 7.99
C GLY A 70 -8.17 7.58 6.65
N THR A 71 -6.97 7.01 6.66
CA THR A 71 -6.18 6.78 5.44
C THR A 71 -6.85 5.72 4.54
N GLY A 72 -7.39 4.65 5.14
CA GLY A 72 -8.16 3.63 4.43
C GLY A 72 -9.44 4.17 3.79
N LEU A 73 -10.21 4.98 4.54
CA LEU A 73 -11.39 5.67 4.00
C LEU A 73 -11.02 6.67 2.90
N GLY A 74 -9.90 7.39 3.04
CA GLY A 74 -9.39 8.29 2.02
C GLY A 74 -9.07 7.58 0.70
N LEU A 75 -8.43 6.40 0.77
CA LEU A 75 -8.13 5.56 -0.39
C LEU A 75 -9.38 4.97 -1.04
N LEU A 76 -10.38 4.58 -0.24
CA LEU A 76 -11.69 4.12 -0.74
C LEU A 76 -12.46 5.28 -1.42
N CYS A 77 -12.43 6.49 -0.85
CA CYS A 77 -12.98 7.68 -1.46
C CYS A 77 -12.26 8.03 -2.78
N TYR A 78 -10.94 7.93 -2.82
CA TYR A 78 -10.15 8.10 -4.04
C TYR A 78 -10.54 7.10 -5.11
N TYR A 79 -10.73 5.82 -4.77
CA TYR A 79 -11.22 4.82 -5.71
C TYR A 79 -12.59 5.18 -6.30
N LYS A 80 -13.51 5.68 -5.46
CA LYS A 80 -14.85 6.11 -5.90
C LYS A 80 -14.79 7.36 -6.79
N PHE A 81 -13.92 8.32 -6.47
CA PHE A 81 -13.76 9.58 -7.20
C PHE A 81 -12.99 9.41 -8.51
N SER A 82 -12.00 8.51 -8.53
CA SER A 82 -11.23 8.12 -9.70
C SER A 82 -12.05 7.27 -10.69
N ARG A 83 -13.38 7.35 -10.66
CA ARG A 83 -14.28 6.69 -11.61
C ARG A 83 -14.04 7.23 -13.00
#